data_AF-A0A0Q6TT59-F1
#
_entry.id   AF-A0A0Q6TT59-F1
#
_cell.length_a   1.000
_cell.length_b   1.000
_cell.length_c   1.000
_cell.angle_alpha   90.00
_cell.angle_beta   90.00
_cell.angle_gamma   90.00
#
_symmetry.space_group_name_H-M   'P 1'
#
loop_
_entity.id
_entity.type
_entity.pdbx_description
1 polymer ?
#
loop_
_entity_poly.entity_id
_entity_poly.type
_entity_poly.pdbx_seq_one_letter_code
_entity_poly.pdbx_strand_id
1 'polypeptide(L)'
;MTFDEQTLAAYVDGELDTATRTLVETAARADPELAARLKAEQDLKALLIGHYGPVAEEPIPERLLKTIRQGAPTTAEVVDLAARRASAQPAHAPRFRLPAWAGMAACLVVGLAVGRLALPSSVRLNGAADQPLVASGPLARALDDQLAAETSGPIRIGLSFRDHAGVYCRTFQPNGREGLAGLACRDDGAWRLRVASPVTAQASTYRTASSEAPPAVLSAVDEMIDGAPLDARGEESARARNWR
;
A
#
# COMPACT_ATOMS: atom_id res chain seq x y z
N MET A 1 -0.84 54.09 6.85
CA MET A 1 -2.15 53.48 7.12
C MET A 1 -2.04 52.05 6.61
N THR A 2 -2.26 51.05 7.45
CA THR A 2 -2.01 49.65 7.06
C THR A 2 -3.35 48.97 6.78
N PHE A 3 -3.53 48.47 5.56
CA PHE A 3 -4.67 47.62 5.21
C PHE A 3 -4.32 46.16 5.49
N ASP A 4 -5.29 45.39 5.96
CA ASP A 4 -5.14 43.94 6.06
C ASP A 4 -5.16 43.27 4.68
N GLU A 5 -4.69 42.03 4.62
CA GLU A 5 -4.62 41.25 3.37
C GLU A 5 -6.01 40.99 2.76
N GLN A 6 -7.04 40.87 3.60
CA GLN A 6 -8.41 40.63 3.14
C GLN A 6 -8.96 41.83 2.35
N THR A 7 -8.67 43.04 2.80
CA THR A 7 -9.07 44.30 2.15
C THR A 7 -8.35 44.47 0.81
N LEU A 8 -7.07 44.09 0.73
CA LEU A 8 -6.31 44.15 -0.53
C LEU A 8 -6.79 43.10 -1.53
N ALA A 9 -7.03 41.87 -1.09
CA ALA A 9 -7.61 40.83 -1.93
C ALA A 9 -9.01 41.24 -2.44
N ALA A 10 -9.87 41.78 -1.58
CA ALA A 10 -11.19 42.29 -1.97
C ALA A 10 -11.10 43.47 -2.95
N TYR A 11 -10.06 44.31 -2.87
CA TYR A 11 -9.80 45.36 -3.85
C TYR A 11 -9.47 44.75 -5.22
N VAL A 12 -8.57 43.77 -5.26
CA VAL A 12 -8.16 43.06 -6.49
C VAL A 12 -9.33 42.26 -7.10
N ASP A 13 -10.24 41.76 -6.27
CA ASP A 13 -11.44 41.06 -6.69
C ASP A 13 -12.61 41.96 -7.09
N GLY A 14 -12.54 43.25 -6.77
CA GLY A 14 -13.58 44.21 -7.11
C GLY A 14 -14.78 44.17 -6.15
N GLU A 15 -14.63 43.51 -5.01
CA GLU A 15 -15.66 43.27 -4.00
C GLU A 15 -15.73 44.37 -2.92
N LEU A 16 -14.81 45.34 -2.93
CA LEU A 16 -14.88 46.50 -2.02
C LEU A 16 -16.00 47.48 -2.38
N ASP A 17 -16.60 48.07 -1.36
CA ASP A 17 -17.48 49.23 -1.50
C ASP A 17 -16.70 50.47 -2.00
N THR A 18 -17.44 51.42 -2.57
CA THR A 18 -16.87 52.61 -3.22
C THR A 18 -16.05 53.49 -2.27
N ALA A 19 -16.43 53.59 -1.00
CA ALA A 19 -15.72 54.44 -0.03
C ALA A 19 -14.37 53.81 0.35
N THR A 20 -14.37 52.52 0.69
CA THR A 20 -13.15 51.78 1.03
C THR A 20 -12.21 51.67 -0.17
N ARG A 21 -12.75 51.45 -1.38
CA ARG A 21 -11.96 51.45 -2.63
C ARG A 21 -11.21 52.77 -2.83
N THR A 22 -11.88 53.91 -2.63
CA THR A 22 -11.26 55.24 -2.78
C THR A 22 -10.13 55.47 -1.76
N LEU A 23 -10.26 54.92 -0.55
CA LEU A 23 -9.22 54.98 0.48
C LEU A 23 -7.97 54.17 0.06
N VAL A 24 -8.16 52.95 -0.44
CA VAL A 24 -7.07 52.11 -0.94
C VAL A 24 -6.35 52.79 -2.12
N GLU A 25 -7.09 53.36 -3.07
CA GLU A 25 -6.52 54.07 -4.23
C GLU A 25 -5.75 55.35 -3.85
N THR A 26 -6.23 56.05 -2.83
CA THR A 26 -5.54 57.24 -2.31
C THR A 26 -4.26 56.85 -1.59
N ALA A 27 -4.31 55.79 -0.79
CA ALA A 27 -3.14 55.27 -0.11
C ALA A 27 -2.10 54.69 -1.09
N ALA A 28 -2.53 53.96 -2.12
CA ALA A 28 -1.63 53.40 -3.15
C ALA A 28 -0.91 54.50 -3.97
N ARG A 29 -1.52 55.69 -4.12
CA ARG A 29 -0.84 56.85 -4.73
C ARG A 29 0.24 57.46 -3.84
N ALA A 30 0.11 57.34 -2.53
CA ALA A 30 1.06 57.88 -1.56
C ALA A 30 2.15 56.87 -1.17
N ASP A 31 1.88 55.58 -1.32
CA ASP A 31 2.76 54.48 -0.91
C ASP A 31 3.13 53.57 -2.10
N PRO A 32 4.36 53.65 -2.63
CA PRO A 32 4.80 52.84 -3.76
C PRO A 32 4.95 51.34 -3.41
N GLU A 33 5.14 50.99 -2.14
CA GLU A 33 5.23 49.58 -1.72
C GLU A 33 3.85 48.92 -1.78
N LEU A 34 2.82 49.62 -1.29
CA LEU A 34 1.43 49.19 -1.41
C LEU A 34 1.00 49.05 -2.87
N ALA A 35 1.38 50.00 -3.74
CA ALA A 35 1.10 49.92 -5.17
C ALA A 35 1.78 48.71 -5.83
N ALA A 36 3.03 48.41 -5.47
CA ALA A 36 3.75 47.24 -5.98
C ALA A 36 3.09 45.92 -5.55
N ARG A 37 2.61 45.83 -4.30
CA ARG A 37 1.88 44.66 -3.77
C ARG A 37 0.56 44.44 -4.51
N LEU A 38 -0.25 45.49 -4.66
CA LEU A 38 -1.51 45.41 -5.42
C LEU A 38 -1.26 44.98 -6.87
N LYS A 39 -0.20 45.51 -7.50
CA LYS A 39 0.18 45.11 -8.85
C LYS A 39 0.58 43.64 -8.93
N ALA A 40 1.35 43.12 -7.98
CA ALA A 40 1.72 41.71 -7.95
C ALA A 40 0.50 40.78 -7.85
N GLU A 41 -0.48 41.12 -7.02
CA GLU A 41 -1.73 40.36 -6.90
C GLU A 41 -2.59 40.41 -8.18
N GLN A 42 -2.67 41.59 -8.82
CA GLN A 42 -3.36 41.75 -10.11
C GLN A 42 -2.69 40.93 -11.22
N ASP A 43 -1.36 40.92 -11.27
CA ASP A 43 -0.60 40.17 -12.26
C ASP A 43 -0.78 38.65 -12.05
N LEU A 44 -0.82 38.19 -10.78
CA LEU A 44 -1.14 36.80 -10.44
C LEU A 44 -2.57 36.42 -10.88
N LYS A 45 -3.55 37.27 -10.59
CA LYS A 45 -4.93 37.06 -11.03
C LYS A 45 -5.03 36.97 -12.55
N ALA A 46 -4.36 37.85 -13.28
CA ALA A 46 -4.33 37.83 -14.75
C ALA A 46 -3.73 36.52 -15.29
N LEU A 47 -2.66 36.01 -14.66
CA LEU A 47 -2.05 34.72 -15.01
C LEU A 47 -3.03 33.55 -14.80
N LEU A 48 -3.72 33.53 -13.66
CA LEU A 48 -4.70 32.48 -13.33
C LEU A 48 -5.89 32.51 -14.29
N ILE A 49 -6.45 33.69 -14.57
CA ILE A 49 -7.53 33.85 -15.56
C ILE A 49 -7.05 33.43 -16.95
N GLY A 50 -5.83 33.78 -17.35
CA GLY A 50 -5.28 33.36 -18.64
C GLY A 50 -5.15 31.83 -18.77
N HIS A 51 -4.82 31.14 -17.69
CA HIS A 51 -4.65 29.68 -17.70
C HIS A 51 -5.97 28.90 -17.55
N TYR A 52 -6.84 29.34 -16.64
CA TYR A 52 -8.09 28.63 -16.30
C TYR A 52 -9.34 29.21 -16.99
N GLY A 53 -9.26 30.41 -17.55
CA GLY A 53 -10.35 31.07 -18.28
C GLY A 53 -10.93 30.22 -19.42
N PRO A 54 -10.12 29.53 -20.25
CA PRO A 54 -10.65 28.68 -21.32
C PRO A 54 -11.56 27.54 -20.85
N VAL A 55 -11.42 27.09 -19.60
CA VAL A 55 -12.33 26.09 -19.00
C VAL A 55 -13.71 26.69 -18.72
N ALA A 56 -13.78 27.96 -18.33
CA ALA A 56 -15.04 28.67 -18.13
C ALA A 56 -15.76 28.99 -19.46
N GLU A 57 -15.03 28.95 -20.57
CA GLU A 57 -15.56 29.12 -21.93
C GLU A 57 -16.02 27.80 -22.57
N GLU A 58 -15.85 26.66 -21.88
CA GLU A 58 -16.30 25.36 -22.37
C GLU A 58 -17.83 25.38 -22.60
N PRO A 59 -18.34 24.87 -23.74
CA PRO A 59 -19.76 24.84 -23.99
C PRO A 59 -20.49 24.07 -22.89
N ILE A 60 -21.52 24.71 -22.33
CA ILE A 60 -22.36 24.08 -21.30
C ILE A 60 -22.90 22.75 -21.84
N PRO A 61 -22.72 21.62 -21.12
CA PRO A 61 -23.15 20.31 -21.57
C PRO A 61 -24.62 20.28 -22.00
N GLU A 62 -24.91 19.68 -23.16
CA GLU A 62 -26.26 19.68 -23.74
C GLU A 62 -27.31 19.09 -22.80
N ARG A 63 -26.95 18.14 -21.94
CA ARG A 63 -27.86 17.57 -20.94
C ARG A 63 -28.43 18.64 -19.99
N LEU A 64 -27.62 19.62 -19.60
CA LEU A 64 -28.01 20.70 -18.68
C LEU A 64 -28.89 21.72 -19.41
N LEU A 65 -28.50 22.07 -20.63
CA LEU A 65 -29.33 22.91 -21.51
C LEU A 65 -30.69 22.26 -21.78
N LYS A 66 -30.72 20.93 -21.96
CA LYS A 66 -31.95 20.16 -22.15
C LYS A 66 -32.83 20.22 -20.91
N THR A 67 -32.29 20.04 -19.71
CA THR A 67 -33.08 20.14 -18.46
C THR A 67 -33.67 21.54 -18.24
N ILE A 68 -32.96 22.60 -18.60
CA ILE A 68 -33.47 23.97 -18.48
C ILE A 68 -34.52 24.26 -19.55
N ARG A 69 -34.27 23.88 -20.81
CA ARG A 69 -35.20 24.08 -21.94
C ARG A 69 -36.47 23.25 -21.84
N GLN A 70 -36.38 22.06 -21.25
CA GLN A 70 -37.55 21.22 -20.99
C GLN A 70 -38.51 21.85 -19.98
N GLY A 71 -38.06 22.87 -19.24
CA GLY A 71 -38.81 23.48 -18.16
C GLY A 71 -39.01 22.49 -17.00
N ALA A 72 -39.19 23.00 -15.79
CA ALA A 72 -39.94 22.22 -14.82
C ALA A 72 -41.34 21.98 -15.43
N PRO A 73 -41.91 20.76 -15.35
CA PRO A 73 -43.25 20.53 -15.86
C PRO A 73 -44.19 21.56 -15.23
N THR A 74 -44.92 22.32 -16.07
CA THR A 74 -45.85 23.40 -15.64
C THR A 74 -46.94 22.87 -14.71
N THR A 75 -47.14 21.56 -14.68
CA THR A 75 -47.93 20.85 -13.70
C THR A 75 -47.01 20.01 -12.84
N ALA A 76 -46.83 20.38 -11.58
CA ALA A 76 -46.30 19.46 -10.58
C ALA A 76 -47.31 18.30 -10.46
N GLU A 77 -46.98 17.14 -11.04
CA GLU A 77 -47.75 15.92 -10.82
C GLU A 77 -47.55 15.53 -9.35
N VAL A 78 -48.53 15.89 -8.51
CA VAL A 78 -48.57 15.43 -7.12
C VAL A 78 -48.98 13.96 -7.14
N VAL A 79 -47.98 13.08 -7.19
CA VAL A 79 -48.20 11.64 -7.11
C VAL A 79 -48.48 11.25 -5.67
N ASP A 80 -49.68 10.74 -5.39
CA ASP A 80 -50.00 10.11 -4.12
C ASP A 80 -49.24 8.78 -4.00
N LEU A 81 -48.16 8.81 -3.21
CA LEU A 81 -47.31 7.65 -2.96
C LEU A 81 -48.04 6.54 -2.17
N ALA A 82 -49.13 6.86 -1.45
CA ALA A 82 -49.96 5.87 -0.77
C ALA A 82 -50.85 5.12 -1.76
N ALA A 83 -51.45 5.83 -2.72
CA ALA A 83 -52.24 5.21 -3.79
C ALA A 83 -51.40 4.27 -4.68
N ARG A 84 -50.16 4.66 -5.01
CA ARG A 84 -49.21 3.79 -5.74
C ARG A 84 -48.76 2.57 -4.93
N ARG A 85 -48.63 2.69 -3.61
CA ARG A 85 -48.33 1.54 -2.74
C ARG A 85 -49.51 0.57 -2.62
N ALA A 86 -50.74 1.08 -2.67
CA ALA A 86 -51.95 0.25 -2.62
C ALA A 86 -52.21 -0.50 -3.94
N SER A 87 -51.88 0.10 -5.09
CA SER A 87 -52.01 -0.54 -6.41
C SER A 87 -50.85 -1.46 -6.77
N ALA A 88 -49.70 -1.31 -6.12
CA ALA A 88 -48.59 -2.27 -6.14
C ALA A 88 -48.88 -3.49 -5.26
N GLN A 89 -50.03 -4.16 -5.45
CA GLN A 89 -50.17 -5.53 -5.00
C GLN A 89 -49.30 -6.40 -5.91
N PRO A 90 -48.37 -7.21 -5.37
CA PRO A 90 -47.58 -8.10 -6.19
C PRO A 90 -48.48 -9.24 -6.66
N ALA A 91 -49.17 -9.02 -7.78
CA ALA A 91 -49.68 -10.09 -8.60
C ALA A 91 -48.45 -10.81 -9.17
N HIS A 92 -47.90 -11.75 -8.39
CA HIS A 92 -47.08 -12.90 -8.77
C HIS A 92 -46.31 -13.40 -7.54
N ALA A 93 -46.87 -14.38 -6.85
CA ALA A 93 -46.10 -15.45 -6.22
C ALA A 93 -46.66 -16.77 -6.77
N PRO A 94 -45.89 -17.87 -6.88
CA PRO A 94 -44.66 -18.16 -6.14
C PRO A 94 -43.55 -18.86 -6.96
N ARG A 95 -42.28 -18.44 -6.85
CA ARG A 95 -41.14 -19.35 -7.13
C ARG A 95 -40.04 -19.09 -6.11
N PHE A 96 -39.83 -20.08 -5.24
CA PHE A 96 -38.74 -20.21 -4.26
C PHE A 96 -38.36 -18.93 -3.51
N ARG A 97 -39.11 -18.63 -2.44
CA ARG A 97 -38.66 -17.69 -1.41
C ARG A 97 -37.61 -18.37 -0.56
N LEU A 98 -36.37 -18.41 -1.05
CA LEU A 98 -35.26 -18.35 -0.09
C LEU A 98 -35.41 -17.01 0.65
N PRO A 99 -35.33 -16.98 1.98
CA PRO A 99 -35.39 -15.73 2.72
C PRO A 99 -34.32 -14.80 2.15
N ALA A 100 -34.60 -13.51 1.99
CA ALA A 100 -33.67 -12.55 1.37
C ALA A 100 -32.26 -12.57 2.01
N TRP A 101 -32.15 -13.06 3.25
CA TRP A 101 -30.90 -13.27 3.97
C TRP A 101 -30.04 -14.43 3.46
N ALA A 102 -30.61 -15.37 2.70
CA ALA A 102 -29.89 -16.48 2.09
C ALA A 102 -28.85 -16.00 1.07
N GLY A 103 -29.16 -14.92 0.33
CA GLY A 103 -28.20 -14.29 -0.58
C GLY A 103 -27.01 -13.69 0.18
N MET A 104 -27.27 -13.00 1.29
CA MET A 104 -26.21 -12.43 2.14
C MET A 104 -25.35 -13.51 2.80
N ALA A 105 -25.97 -14.57 3.31
CA ALA A 105 -25.27 -15.71 3.89
C ALA A 105 -24.39 -16.42 2.84
N ALA A 106 -24.90 -16.60 1.61
CA ALA A 106 -24.13 -17.19 0.52
C ALA A 106 -22.92 -16.32 0.14
N CYS A 107 -23.08 -15.00 0.03
CA CYS A 107 -21.96 -14.10 -0.24
C CYS A 107 -20.89 -14.13 0.87
N LEU A 108 -21.31 -14.20 2.15
CA LEU A 108 -20.38 -14.31 3.27
C LEU A 108 -19.62 -15.64 3.21
N VAL A 109 -20.30 -16.76 2.99
CA VAL A 109 -19.69 -18.09 2.92
C VAL A 109 -18.70 -18.17 1.75
N VAL A 110 -19.10 -17.69 0.57
CA VAL A 110 -18.22 -17.64 -0.61
C VAL A 110 -17.03 -16.72 -0.35
N GLY A 111 -17.24 -15.53 0.21
CA GLY A 111 -16.17 -14.61 0.58
C GLY A 111 -15.20 -15.20 1.60
N LEU A 112 -15.70 -15.93 2.60
CA LEU A 112 -14.86 -16.61 3.59
C LEU A 112 -14.08 -17.78 2.98
N ALA A 113 -14.71 -18.56 2.09
CA ALA A 113 -14.08 -19.69 1.43
C ALA A 113 -12.98 -19.23 0.46
N VAL A 114 -13.28 -18.23 -0.38
CA VAL A 114 -12.32 -17.60 -1.28
C VAL A 114 -11.22 -16.92 -0.48
N GLY A 115 -11.56 -16.18 0.58
CA GLY A 115 -10.60 -15.55 1.48
C GLY A 115 -9.65 -16.58 2.10
N ARG A 116 -10.18 -17.67 2.66
CA ARG A 116 -9.38 -18.76 3.25
C ARG A 116 -8.43 -19.43 2.26
N LEU A 117 -8.83 -19.53 0.99
CA LEU A 117 -8.02 -20.17 -0.05
C LEU A 117 -7.01 -19.21 -0.70
N ALA A 118 -7.33 -17.91 -0.78
CA ALA A 118 -6.51 -16.89 -1.41
C ALA A 118 -5.54 -16.20 -0.44
N LEU A 119 -5.83 -16.20 0.87
CA LEU A 119 -4.91 -15.70 1.89
C LEU A 119 -3.77 -16.72 2.09
N PRO A 120 -2.50 -16.29 2.04
CA PRO A 120 -1.39 -17.16 2.38
C PRO A 120 -1.57 -17.66 3.82
N SER A 121 -1.42 -18.96 4.03
CA SER A 121 -1.50 -19.57 5.35
C SER A 121 -0.46 -18.92 6.27
N SER A 122 -0.92 -18.25 7.33
CA SER A 122 -0.04 -17.89 8.43
C SER A 122 0.31 -19.19 9.16
N VAL A 123 1.58 -19.58 9.03
CA VAL A 123 2.14 -20.72 9.77
C VAL A 123 1.99 -20.42 11.26
N ARG A 124 1.15 -21.17 11.95
CA ARG A 124 1.04 -21.14 13.42
C ARG A 124 1.88 -22.30 13.97
N LEU A 125 2.87 -21.96 14.78
CA LEU A 125 3.71 -22.92 15.49
C LEU A 125 3.10 -23.16 16.87
N ASN A 126 2.59 -24.37 17.13
CA ASN A 126 2.03 -24.76 18.43
C ASN A 126 2.97 -25.70 19.23
N GLY A 127 4.24 -25.76 18.83
CA GLY A 127 5.36 -26.00 19.74
C GLY A 127 5.71 -27.44 20.13
N ALA A 128 4.99 -28.49 19.69
CA ALA A 128 5.38 -29.85 20.10
C ALA A 128 4.99 -31.01 19.16
N ALA A 129 4.07 -30.83 18.21
CA ALA A 129 3.60 -31.91 17.33
C ALA A 129 3.58 -31.52 15.83
N ASP A 130 4.09 -30.34 15.50
CA ASP A 130 4.07 -29.85 14.13
C ASP A 130 5.23 -30.46 13.33
N GLN A 131 4.94 -30.85 12.08
CA GLN A 131 5.97 -31.23 11.12
C GLN A 131 7.01 -30.11 11.00
N PRO A 132 8.30 -30.45 10.81
CA PRO A 132 9.35 -29.44 10.63
C PRO A 132 8.96 -28.49 9.51
N LEU A 133 9.07 -27.18 9.77
CA LEU A 133 8.70 -26.16 8.80
C LEU A 133 9.51 -26.35 7.52
N VAL A 134 8.83 -26.44 6.39
CA VAL A 134 9.47 -26.56 5.07
C VAL A 134 9.44 -25.20 4.40
N ALA A 135 10.59 -24.71 3.94
CA ALA A 135 10.67 -23.52 3.11
C ALA A 135 9.94 -23.75 1.79
N SER A 136 9.14 -22.78 1.38
CA SER A 136 8.39 -22.81 0.12
C SER A 136 8.45 -21.46 -0.60
N GLY A 137 8.05 -21.45 -1.88
CA GLY A 137 7.91 -20.22 -2.66
C GLY A 137 9.23 -19.46 -2.85
N PRO A 138 9.29 -18.14 -2.56
CA PRO A 138 10.51 -17.34 -2.72
C PRO A 138 11.68 -17.82 -1.86
N LEU A 139 11.43 -18.31 -0.65
CA LEU A 139 12.50 -18.78 0.26
C LEU A 139 13.14 -20.06 -0.25
N ALA A 140 12.34 -21.03 -0.71
CA ALA A 140 12.87 -22.27 -1.29
C ALA A 140 13.75 -21.98 -2.52
N ARG A 141 13.29 -21.08 -3.41
CA ARG A 141 14.08 -20.67 -4.58
C ARG A 141 15.39 -19.97 -4.21
N ALA A 142 15.37 -19.08 -3.23
CA ALA A 142 16.60 -18.46 -2.73
C ALA A 142 17.58 -19.51 -2.17
N LEU A 143 17.08 -20.47 -1.39
CA LEU A 143 17.88 -21.56 -0.83
C LEU A 143 18.39 -22.56 -1.88
N ASP A 144 17.75 -22.67 -3.04
CA ASP A 144 18.21 -23.53 -4.13
C ASP A 144 19.19 -22.81 -5.06
N ASP A 145 18.86 -21.60 -5.50
CA ASP A 145 19.49 -20.97 -6.67
C ASP A 145 20.50 -19.87 -6.32
N GLN A 146 20.26 -19.12 -5.24
CA GLN A 146 21.07 -17.95 -4.89
C GLN A 146 22.38 -18.38 -4.24
N LEU A 147 23.50 -17.72 -4.56
CA LEU A 147 24.78 -17.91 -3.84
C LEU A 147 24.85 -17.00 -2.61
N ALA A 148 25.61 -17.38 -1.60
CA ALA A 148 25.79 -16.58 -0.38
C ALA A 148 26.44 -15.21 -0.66
N ALA A 149 27.27 -15.12 -1.71
CA ALA A 149 27.88 -13.87 -2.15
C ALA A 149 26.86 -12.89 -2.78
N GLU A 150 25.70 -13.37 -3.22
CA GLU A 150 24.68 -12.55 -3.87
C GLU A 150 23.79 -11.89 -2.81
N THR A 151 23.91 -10.58 -2.66
CA THR A 151 23.15 -9.81 -1.67
C THR A 151 21.87 -9.17 -2.23
N SER A 152 21.57 -9.40 -3.51
CA SER A 152 20.41 -8.83 -4.22
C SER A 152 19.16 -9.70 -4.02
N GLY A 153 18.00 -9.06 -3.80
CA GLY A 153 16.71 -9.75 -3.68
C GLY A 153 15.98 -9.51 -2.35
N PRO A 154 14.81 -10.14 -2.12
CA PRO A 154 14.06 -9.99 -0.87
C PRO A 154 14.67 -10.81 0.29
N ILE A 155 15.41 -11.87 -0.04
CA ILE A 155 16.04 -12.80 0.90
C ILE A 155 17.53 -12.81 0.58
N ARG A 156 18.36 -12.80 1.62
CA ARG A 156 19.81 -12.96 1.53
C ARG A 156 20.19 -14.30 2.15
N ILE A 157 21.07 -15.02 1.47
CA ILE A 157 21.71 -16.22 2.00
C ILE A 157 23.02 -15.82 2.66
N GLY A 158 23.27 -16.29 3.89
CA GLY A 158 24.43 -15.90 4.69
C GLY A 158 25.59 -16.89 4.58
N LEU A 159 25.43 -18.06 5.20
CA LEU A 159 26.42 -19.13 5.25
C LEU A 159 25.82 -20.39 4.67
N SER A 160 26.64 -21.15 3.95
CA SER A 160 26.32 -22.49 3.45
C SER A 160 27.35 -23.47 4.02
N PHE A 161 26.93 -24.54 4.67
CA PHE A 161 27.83 -25.49 5.33
C PHE A 161 27.23 -26.91 5.33
N ARG A 162 28.00 -27.90 5.80
CA ARG A 162 27.50 -29.26 6.06
C ARG A 162 27.39 -29.49 7.56
N ASP A 163 26.33 -30.19 7.96
CA ASP A 163 26.21 -30.64 9.34
C ASP A 163 27.02 -31.93 9.59
N HIS A 164 27.06 -32.39 10.85
CA HIS A 164 27.71 -33.65 11.26
C HIS A 164 27.15 -34.90 10.55
N ALA A 165 25.96 -34.83 9.95
CA ALA A 165 25.38 -35.90 9.13
C ALA A 165 25.72 -35.76 7.63
N GLY A 166 26.51 -34.75 7.26
CA GLY A 166 26.90 -34.43 5.89
C GLY A 166 25.80 -33.73 5.09
N VAL A 167 24.69 -33.32 5.72
CA VAL A 167 23.58 -32.63 5.06
C VAL A 167 23.92 -31.15 4.86
N TYR A 168 23.60 -30.59 3.69
CA TYR A 168 23.81 -29.15 3.47
C TYR A 168 22.80 -28.32 4.24
N CYS A 169 23.30 -27.33 4.98
CA CYS A 169 22.52 -26.35 5.71
C CYS A 169 22.92 -24.94 5.27
N ARG A 170 21.93 -24.04 5.20
CA ARG A 170 22.09 -22.65 4.76
C ARG A 170 21.36 -21.70 5.69
N THR A 171 22.00 -20.60 6.06
CA THR A 171 21.34 -19.51 6.81
C THR A 171 20.71 -18.51 5.85
N PHE A 172 19.57 -17.97 6.24
CA PHE A 172 18.85 -16.96 5.46
C PHE A 172 18.36 -15.84 6.35
N GLN A 173 18.23 -14.66 5.76
CA GLN A 173 17.65 -13.49 6.41
C GLN A 173 16.89 -12.63 5.39
N PRO A 174 15.83 -11.91 5.80
CA PRO A 174 15.23 -10.89 4.95
C PRO A 174 16.23 -9.76 4.71
N ASN A 175 16.22 -9.18 3.50
CA ASN A 175 16.99 -7.96 3.24
C ASN A 175 16.35 -6.71 3.88
N GLY A 176 15.10 -6.82 4.35
CA GLY A 176 14.37 -5.75 5.06
C GLY A 176 14.67 -5.67 6.57
N ARG A 177 13.99 -4.75 7.25
CA ARG A 177 14.08 -4.57 8.72
C ARG A 177 13.13 -5.46 9.52
N GLU A 178 12.27 -6.19 8.82
CA GLU A 178 11.25 -7.05 9.39
C GLU A 178 11.25 -8.39 8.65
N GLY A 179 10.87 -9.46 9.35
CA GLY A 179 10.79 -10.81 8.81
C GLY A 179 11.46 -11.85 9.71
N LEU A 180 11.58 -13.06 9.20
CA LEU A 180 12.20 -14.19 9.89
C LEU A 180 13.56 -14.49 9.26
N ALA A 181 14.61 -14.50 10.08
CA ALA A 181 15.88 -15.10 9.73
C ALA A 181 15.97 -16.50 10.34
N GLY A 182 16.76 -17.37 9.73
CA GLY A 182 16.78 -18.76 10.15
C GLY A 182 17.89 -19.59 9.52
N LEU A 183 17.87 -20.87 9.88
CA LEU A 183 18.73 -21.92 9.36
C LEU A 183 17.84 -23.01 8.76
N ALA A 184 18.10 -23.41 7.52
CA ALA A 184 17.41 -24.52 6.87
C ALA A 184 18.41 -25.55 6.35
N CYS A 185 18.06 -26.83 6.48
CA CYS A 185 18.87 -27.95 5.98
C CYS A 185 18.14 -28.70 4.87
N ARG A 186 18.87 -29.23 3.90
CA ARG A 186 18.34 -29.94 2.73
C ARG A 186 18.03 -31.38 3.10
N ASP A 187 16.76 -31.71 3.22
CA ASP A 187 16.29 -33.00 3.69
C ASP A 187 15.17 -33.51 2.80
N ASP A 188 15.30 -34.74 2.30
CA ASP A 188 14.39 -35.36 1.31
C ASP A 188 14.08 -34.47 0.09
N GLY A 189 15.05 -33.69 -0.38
CA GLY A 189 14.87 -32.78 -1.52
C GLY A 189 14.08 -31.50 -1.20
N ALA A 190 13.78 -31.25 0.08
CA ALA A 190 13.13 -30.04 0.55
C ALA A 190 14.03 -29.31 1.57
N TRP A 191 13.84 -28.00 1.72
CA TRP A 191 14.58 -27.23 2.73
C TRP A 191 13.76 -27.18 4.03
N ARG A 192 14.19 -27.91 5.06
CA ARG A 192 13.54 -27.93 6.38
C ARG A 192 14.21 -26.94 7.32
N LEU A 193 13.46 -26.02 7.89
CA LEU A 193 13.95 -25.05 8.87
C LEU A 193 14.25 -25.77 10.18
N ARG A 194 15.46 -25.58 10.69
CA ARG A 194 15.90 -26.03 12.02
C ARG A 194 15.66 -24.96 13.06
N VAL A 195 15.92 -23.70 12.69
CA VAL A 195 15.72 -22.53 13.53
C VAL A 195 15.11 -21.41 12.69
N ALA A 196 14.15 -20.70 13.29
CA ALA A 196 13.58 -19.47 12.75
C ALA A 196 13.41 -18.47 13.90
N SER A 197 13.87 -17.25 13.70
CA SER A 197 13.81 -16.19 14.69
C SER A 197 13.45 -14.87 14.01
N PRO A 198 12.57 -14.04 14.59
CA PRO A 198 12.29 -12.72 14.05
C PRO A 198 13.58 -11.89 14.03
N VAL A 199 13.79 -11.16 12.94
CA VAL A 199 14.86 -10.17 12.88
C VAL A 199 14.44 -8.97 13.71
N THR A 200 15.06 -8.78 14.86
CA THR A 200 14.96 -7.54 15.63
C THR A 200 16.05 -6.59 15.16
N ALA A 201 15.66 -5.44 14.59
CA ALA A 201 16.62 -4.42 14.20
C ALA A 201 17.32 -3.85 15.45
N GLN A 202 18.51 -4.36 15.79
CA GLN A 202 19.36 -3.75 16.81
C GLN A 202 20.05 -2.52 16.23
N ALA A 203 19.81 -1.37 16.87
CA ALA A 203 20.42 -0.09 16.54
C ALA A 203 21.84 0.00 17.14
N SER A 204 22.78 -0.86 16.73
CA SER A 204 24.19 -0.73 17.10
C SER A 204 25.00 -0.07 15.99
N THR A 205 25.81 0.93 16.37
CA THR A 205 26.72 1.69 15.50
C THR A 205 27.98 0.88 15.13
N TYR A 206 28.16 -0.30 15.73
CA TYR A 206 29.18 -1.28 15.38
C TYR A 206 28.48 -2.49 14.73
N ARG A 207 28.86 -2.79 13.49
CA ARG A 207 28.36 -3.92 12.70
C ARG A 207 29.55 -4.79 12.30
N THR A 208 29.61 -6.00 12.85
CA THR A 208 30.57 -7.04 12.48
C THR A 208 29.95 -7.98 11.44
N ALA A 209 30.74 -8.67 10.63
CA ALA A 209 30.21 -9.59 9.61
C ALA A 209 29.30 -10.70 10.20
N SER A 210 29.51 -11.09 11.46
CA SER A 210 28.68 -12.08 12.17
C SER A 210 27.39 -11.52 12.78
N SER A 211 27.19 -10.20 12.84
CA SER A 211 26.03 -9.59 13.51
C SER A 211 24.81 -9.40 12.59
N GLU A 212 24.79 -10.04 11.42
CA GLU A 212 23.64 -9.98 10.51
C GLU A 212 22.55 -11.01 10.86
N ALA A 213 22.92 -12.12 11.50
CA ALA A 213 21.97 -13.17 11.89
C ALA A 213 21.60 -13.09 13.39
N PRO A 214 20.34 -13.40 13.78
CA PRO A 214 19.94 -13.45 15.18
C PRO A 214 20.79 -14.43 16.00
N PRO A 215 21.06 -14.16 17.29
CA PRO A 215 21.90 -15.02 18.14
C PRO A 215 21.48 -16.50 18.14
N ALA A 216 20.17 -16.76 18.14
CA ALA A 216 19.64 -18.14 18.08
C ALA A 216 20.05 -18.89 16.81
N VAL A 217 20.18 -18.18 15.67
CA VAL A 217 20.64 -18.77 14.41
C VAL A 217 22.14 -19.06 14.48
N LEU A 218 22.94 -18.13 15.01
CA LEU A 218 24.38 -18.32 15.17
C LEU A 218 24.71 -19.50 16.07
N SER A 219 24.05 -19.60 17.24
CA SER A 219 24.23 -20.73 18.15
C SER A 219 23.88 -22.07 17.49
N ALA A 220 22.81 -22.12 16.70
CA ALA A 220 22.46 -23.34 15.96
C ALA A 220 23.46 -23.67 14.85
N VAL A 221 24.06 -22.67 14.20
CA VAL A 221 25.16 -22.90 13.26
C VAL A 221 26.35 -23.51 13.98
N ASP A 222 26.77 -22.92 15.11
CA ASP A 222 27.94 -23.38 15.87
C ASP A 222 27.77 -24.82 16.38
N GLU A 223 26.56 -25.21 16.77
CA GLU A 223 26.25 -26.58 17.21
C GLU A 223 26.23 -27.59 16.05
N MET A 224 25.73 -27.18 14.88
CA MET A 224 25.48 -28.08 13.75
C MET A 224 26.63 -28.20 12.77
N ILE A 225 27.45 -27.15 12.61
CA ILE A 225 28.46 -27.09 11.56
C ILE A 225 29.58 -28.11 11.77
N ASP A 226 29.88 -28.87 10.72
CA ASP A 226 31.05 -29.73 10.65
C ASP A 226 32.13 -29.05 9.78
N GLY A 227 33.16 -28.51 10.44
CA GLY A 227 34.28 -27.83 9.80
C GLY A 227 33.99 -26.39 9.38
N ALA A 228 34.59 -25.96 8.27
CA ALA A 228 34.45 -24.59 7.78
C ALA A 228 33.23 -24.44 6.85
N PRO A 229 32.58 -23.27 6.81
CA PRO A 229 31.58 -22.96 5.78
C PRO A 229 32.14 -23.15 4.37
N LEU A 230 31.27 -23.48 3.42
CA LEU A 230 31.60 -23.61 2.01
C LEU A 230 32.12 -22.26 1.48
N ASP A 231 33.19 -22.34 0.69
CA ASP A 231 33.63 -21.22 -0.13
C ASP A 231 32.75 -21.08 -1.40
N ALA A 232 32.99 -20.04 -2.19
CA ALA A 232 32.20 -19.78 -3.39
C ALA A 232 32.20 -20.96 -4.39
N ARG A 233 33.34 -21.64 -4.58
CA ARG A 233 33.44 -22.79 -5.47
C ARG A 233 32.70 -24.01 -4.93
N GLY A 234 32.81 -24.24 -3.62
CA GLY A 234 32.08 -25.30 -2.91
C GLY A 234 30.57 -25.11 -3.03
N GLU A 235 30.11 -23.86 -2.89
CA GLU A 235 28.71 -23.50 -3.02
C GLU A 235 28.18 -23.69 -4.46
N GLU A 236 28.90 -23.20 -5.48
CA GLU A 236 28.55 -23.41 -6.89
C GLU A 236 28.46 -24.89 -7.24
N SER A 237 29.41 -25.68 -6.73
CA SER A 237 29.48 -27.13 -6.92
C SER A 237 28.31 -27.85 -6.24
N ALA A 238 27.93 -27.41 -5.03
CA ALA A 238 26.77 -27.94 -4.31
C ALA A 238 25.47 -27.60 -5.04
N ARG A 239 25.30 -26.35 -5.50
CA ARG A 239 24.16 -25.91 -6.31
C ARG A 239 24.04 -26.73 -7.60
N ALA A 240 25.13 -26.93 -8.34
CA ALA A 240 25.15 -27.71 -9.57
C ALA A 240 24.72 -29.18 -9.35
N ARG A 241 24.94 -29.73 -8.15
CA ARG A 241 24.47 -31.06 -7.73
C ARG A 241 23.10 -31.07 -7.07
N ASN A 242 22.36 -29.96 -7.09
CA ASN A 242 21.08 -29.79 -6.41
C ASN A 242 21.15 -30.06 -4.90
N TRP A 243 22.24 -29.65 -4.26
CA TRP A 243 22.48 -29.79 -2.83
C TRP A 243 22.42 -31.25 -2.35
N ARG A 244 23.05 -32.14 -3.14
CA ARG A 244 23.29 -33.55 -2.84
C ARG A 244 24.75 -33.83 -2.51
#